data_AF-A0A1Y6KVP8-F1
#
_entry.id   AF-A0A1Y6KVP8-F1
#
_cell.length_a   1.000
_cell.length_b   1.000
_cell.length_c   1.000
_cell.angle_alpha   90.00
_cell.angle_beta   90.00
_cell.angle_gamma   90.00
#
_symmetry.space_group_name_H-M   'P 1'
#
loop_
_entity.id
_entity.type
_entity.pdbx_description
1 polymer ?
#
loop_
_entity_poly.entity_id
_entity_poly.type
_entity_poly.pdbx_seq_one_letter_code
_entity_poly.pdbx_strand_id
1 'polypeptide(L)'
;MNIKMRTACLLAGLLIFNLSYAGTEQPTGGRYGLVLDPVATVNFIFNTPSTPQQQQAKDIVQHSSILATIKQLSQTRYIFAPSLDIVFGSTTGPNFNSTQREIEIPYQYITHLLQHISDTGLYPTQQQRYQATTDALLVTLLHEIGHAFILERAIPVLGNSENTIDNFVTILLLNDVDRGDEIVINSGRFFSTYEQSNSTLSTNSFIQQHGLNQQRYQHILCLVYGSNPARYQRLFDTLPSAQRQQQQRQCSATFSTTHQGWLYYLDRNTEY
;
A
#
# COMPACT_ATOMS: atom_id res chain seq x y z
N MET A 1 -13.24 23.27 73.50
CA MET A 1 -14.35 22.37 73.82
C MET A 1 -14.20 21.16 72.90
N ASN A 2 -13.38 20.16 73.27
CA ASN A 2 -13.74 18.95 74.04
C ASN A 2 -14.77 18.09 73.29
N ILE A 3 -14.65 16.76 73.06
CA ILE A 3 -13.81 15.70 73.61
C ILE A 3 -13.91 14.44 72.70
N LYS A 4 -12.87 13.60 72.77
CA LYS A 4 -12.69 12.22 72.24
C LYS A 4 -13.74 11.21 72.71
N MET A 5 -13.81 10.06 72.01
CA MET A 5 -13.99 8.64 72.47
C MET A 5 -14.98 7.90 71.55
N ARG A 6 -14.88 6.61 71.23
CA ARG A 6 -13.90 5.53 71.40
C ARG A 6 -14.37 4.38 70.49
N THR A 7 -13.41 3.57 70.10
CA THR A 7 -13.47 2.18 69.65
C THR A 7 -14.57 1.31 70.29
N ALA A 8 -15.25 0.46 69.51
CA ALA A 8 -15.39 -0.99 69.78
C ALA A 8 -16.10 -1.73 68.63
N CYS A 9 -15.55 -2.89 68.33
CA CYS A 9 -15.90 -3.88 67.32
C CYS A 9 -17.07 -4.75 67.78
N LEU A 10 -17.95 -5.20 66.88
CA LEU A 10 -18.66 -6.48 67.02
C LEU A 10 -19.13 -6.99 65.64
N LEU A 11 -18.62 -8.17 65.29
CA LEU A 11 -19.01 -8.98 64.14
C LEU A 11 -20.46 -9.50 64.28
N ALA A 12 -21.20 -9.46 63.17
CA ALA A 12 -22.15 -10.48 62.69
C ALA A 12 -22.55 -10.01 61.27
N GLY A 13 -22.35 -10.72 60.17
CA GLY A 13 -22.70 -12.11 59.92
C GLY A 13 -23.81 -12.14 58.85
N LEU A 14 -23.40 -12.27 57.58
CA LEU A 14 -24.11 -12.88 56.43
C LEU A 14 -25.53 -12.38 56.02
N LEU A 15 -25.66 -11.81 54.82
CA LEU A 15 -26.18 -12.52 53.62
C LEU A 15 -26.32 -11.56 52.42
N ILE A 16 -25.87 -12.08 51.28
CA ILE A 16 -25.71 -11.43 49.97
C ILE A 16 -27.01 -11.60 49.17
N PHE A 17 -27.47 -10.58 48.44
CA PHE A 17 -28.05 -10.71 47.10
C PHE A 17 -28.04 -9.33 46.42
N ASN A 18 -27.13 -9.12 45.45
CA ASN A 18 -27.17 -8.00 44.52
C ASN A 18 -27.95 -8.46 43.27
N LEU A 19 -29.04 -7.78 42.94
CA LEU A 19 -29.74 -7.93 41.67
C LEU A 19 -29.07 -7.03 40.63
N SER A 20 -28.22 -7.62 39.79
CA SER A 20 -27.66 -6.95 38.62
C SER A 20 -28.63 -7.10 37.43
N TYR A 21 -28.96 -5.97 36.83
CA TYR A 21 -29.76 -5.82 35.60
C TYR A 21 -29.11 -6.58 34.43
N ALA A 22 -29.83 -7.56 33.87
CA ALA A 22 -29.41 -8.30 32.68
C ALA A 22 -29.80 -7.50 31.42
N GLY A 23 -28.82 -6.81 30.83
CA GLY A 23 -28.88 -6.38 29.43
C GLY A 23 -28.50 -7.55 28.53
N THR A 24 -29.33 -7.82 27.52
CA THR A 24 -29.16 -8.91 26.56
C THR A 24 -28.03 -8.61 25.56
N GLU A 25 -26.85 -9.20 25.77
CA GLU A 25 -25.87 -9.37 24.68
C GLU A 25 -26.38 -10.44 23.72
N GLN A 26 -26.62 -10.06 22.46
CA GLN A 26 -26.92 -11.00 21.39
C GLN A 26 -25.60 -11.60 20.88
N PRO A 27 -25.45 -12.94 20.90
CA PRO A 27 -24.21 -13.61 20.53
C PRO A 27 -24.24 -14.07 19.07
N THR A 28 -23.23 -13.73 18.28
CA THR A 28 -22.84 -14.52 17.10
C THR A 28 -21.32 -14.60 16.97
N GLY A 29 -20.69 -15.19 17.98
CA GLY A 29 -19.40 -15.85 17.80
C GLY A 29 -19.67 -17.35 17.65
N GLY A 30 -19.27 -17.92 16.52
CA GLY A 30 -19.30 -19.37 16.29
C GLY A 30 -18.67 -20.10 17.47
N ARG A 31 -19.47 -20.92 18.14
CA ARG A 31 -18.99 -21.90 19.13
C ARG A 31 -17.94 -22.76 18.44
N TYR A 32 -16.70 -22.69 18.90
CA TYR A 32 -15.50 -23.38 18.40
C TYR A 32 -14.79 -22.74 17.18
N GLY A 33 -14.62 -21.42 17.15
CA GLY A 33 -13.70 -20.76 16.22
C GLY A 33 -12.47 -20.22 16.94
N LEU A 34 -11.31 -20.86 16.79
CA LEU A 34 -10.05 -20.13 16.93
C LEU A 34 -10.11 -19.01 15.88
N VAL A 35 -10.15 -17.74 16.29
CA VAL A 35 -9.85 -16.65 15.36
C VAL A 35 -8.40 -16.86 14.97
N LEU A 36 -8.16 -17.56 13.87
CA LEU A 36 -6.82 -17.71 13.34
C LEU A 36 -6.36 -16.31 12.94
N ASP A 37 -5.21 -15.89 13.45
CA ASP A 37 -4.58 -14.67 13.00
C ASP A 37 -4.47 -14.73 11.46
N PRO A 38 -4.80 -13.64 10.75
CA PRO A 38 -4.67 -13.59 9.32
C PRO A 38 -3.28 -14.06 8.86
N VAL A 39 -3.23 -15.16 8.11
CA VAL A 39 -1.97 -15.68 7.56
C VAL A 39 -1.58 -14.84 6.35
N ALA A 40 -0.34 -14.39 6.29
CA ALA A 40 0.17 -13.67 5.12
C ALA A 40 0.10 -14.59 3.90
N THR A 41 -0.44 -14.06 2.81
CA THR A 41 -0.68 -14.83 1.58
C THR A 41 0.34 -14.51 0.49
N VAL A 42 1.46 -13.92 0.88
CA VAL A 42 2.58 -13.59 -0.01
C VAL A 42 3.86 -14.15 0.57
N ASN A 43 4.67 -14.77 -0.27
CA ASN A 43 6.00 -15.26 0.10
C ASN A 43 7.08 -14.45 -0.60
N PHE A 44 8.26 -14.38 0.01
CA PHE A 44 9.42 -13.71 -0.57
C PHE A 44 10.51 -14.74 -0.84
N ILE A 45 10.95 -14.83 -2.09
CA ILE A 45 12.02 -15.70 -2.54
C ILE A 45 13.18 -14.80 -2.97
N PHE A 46 14.39 -15.08 -2.48
CA PHE A 46 15.59 -14.32 -2.83
C PHE A 46 16.60 -15.22 -3.52
N ASN A 47 16.73 -15.08 -4.84
CA ASN A 47 17.77 -15.76 -5.59
C ASN A 47 19.17 -15.25 -5.16
N THR A 48 20.17 -16.10 -5.30
CA THR A 48 21.55 -15.78 -4.92
C THR A 48 22.11 -14.67 -5.80
N PRO A 49 22.54 -13.53 -5.21
CA PRO A 49 23.23 -12.48 -5.97
C PRO A 49 24.54 -12.99 -6.57
N SER A 50 24.82 -12.63 -7.83
CA SER A 50 26.08 -12.98 -8.51
C SER A 50 27.11 -11.85 -8.53
N THR A 51 26.74 -10.64 -8.12
CA THR A 51 27.61 -9.46 -8.09
C THR A 51 27.43 -8.63 -6.82
N PRO A 52 28.41 -7.79 -6.44
CA PRO A 52 28.25 -6.86 -5.31
C PRO A 52 27.05 -5.91 -5.46
N GLN A 53 26.74 -5.48 -6.68
CA GLN A 53 25.59 -4.62 -6.96
C GLN A 53 24.26 -5.35 -6.73
N GLN A 54 24.19 -6.63 -7.11
CA GLN A 54 23.02 -7.45 -6.82
C GLN A 54 22.89 -7.72 -5.31
N GLN A 55 24.00 -7.93 -4.61
CA GLN A 55 23.99 -8.07 -3.15
C GLN A 55 23.49 -6.78 -2.50
N GLN A 56 23.93 -5.61 -2.96
CA GLN A 56 23.41 -4.32 -2.49
C GLN A 56 21.90 -4.19 -2.72
N ALA A 57 21.37 -4.58 -3.88
CA ALA A 57 19.94 -4.58 -4.14
C ALA A 57 19.16 -5.47 -3.18
N LYS A 58 19.67 -6.69 -2.92
CA LYS A 58 19.11 -7.59 -1.91
C LYS A 58 19.12 -6.96 -0.52
N ASP A 59 20.24 -6.35 -0.13
CA ASP A 59 20.39 -5.70 1.17
C ASP A 59 19.43 -4.52 1.34
N ILE A 60 19.22 -3.70 0.30
CA ILE A 60 18.25 -2.60 0.32
C ILE A 60 16.85 -3.13 0.64
N VAL A 61 16.44 -4.24 0.02
CA VAL A 61 15.13 -4.85 0.26
C VAL A 61 15.05 -5.41 1.69
N GLN A 62 16.02 -6.22 2.10
CA GLN A 62 15.99 -6.93 3.38
C GLN A 62 16.07 -6.00 4.60
N HIS A 63 16.69 -4.83 4.46
CA HIS A 63 16.82 -3.84 5.54
C HIS A 63 15.76 -2.73 5.47
N SER A 64 14.77 -2.85 4.59
CA SER A 64 13.65 -1.92 4.47
C SER A 64 12.38 -2.45 5.15
N SER A 65 11.38 -1.58 5.34
CA SER A 65 10.06 -1.98 5.83
C SER A 65 9.18 -2.63 4.76
N ILE A 66 9.57 -2.64 3.48
CA ILE A 66 8.66 -2.99 2.37
C ILE A 66 8.09 -4.41 2.50
N LEU A 67 8.90 -5.37 2.95
CA LEU A 67 8.48 -6.75 3.11
C LEU A 67 7.43 -6.90 4.22
N ALA A 68 7.59 -6.14 5.30
CA ALA A 68 6.64 -6.11 6.40
C ALA A 68 5.32 -5.45 5.96
N THR A 69 5.40 -4.32 5.25
CA THR A 69 4.23 -3.63 4.69
C THR A 69 3.43 -4.54 3.75
N ILE A 70 4.09 -5.20 2.80
CA ILE A 70 3.43 -6.12 1.86
C ILE A 70 2.78 -7.30 2.58
N LYS A 71 3.46 -7.89 3.58
CA LYS A 71 2.87 -8.95 4.41
C LYS A 71 1.62 -8.47 5.13
N GLN A 72 1.69 -7.34 5.81
CA GLN A 72 0.56 -6.78 6.57
C GLN A 72 -0.65 -6.49 5.66
N LEU A 73 -0.41 -5.93 4.48
CA LEU A 73 -1.48 -5.69 3.51
C LEU A 73 -2.05 -7.00 2.95
N SER A 74 -1.22 -8.02 2.70
CA SER A 74 -1.71 -9.34 2.23
C SER A 74 -2.60 -10.05 3.26
N GLN A 75 -2.39 -9.75 4.54
CA GLN A 75 -3.19 -10.29 5.62
C GLN A 75 -4.57 -9.63 5.70
N THR A 76 -4.69 -8.37 5.30
CA THR A 76 -5.86 -7.55 5.62
C THR A 76 -6.66 -7.11 4.39
N ARG A 77 -5.99 -6.88 3.25
CA ARG A 77 -6.56 -6.24 2.06
C ARG A 77 -6.59 -7.14 0.83
N TYR A 78 -5.45 -7.74 0.45
CA TYR A 78 -5.35 -8.61 -0.73
C TYR A 78 -4.92 -10.02 -0.34
N ILE A 79 -5.90 -10.90 -0.11
CA ILE A 79 -5.66 -12.26 0.35
C ILE A 79 -5.55 -13.18 -0.87
N PHE A 80 -4.45 -13.91 -1.02
CA PHE A 80 -4.25 -14.87 -2.10
C PHE A 80 -4.43 -16.32 -1.61
N ALA A 81 -5.13 -17.14 -2.39
CA ALA A 81 -5.23 -18.57 -2.13
C ALA A 81 -5.13 -19.34 -3.46
N PRO A 82 -4.00 -20.02 -3.76
CA PRO A 82 -2.81 -20.25 -2.93
C PRO A 82 -1.96 -18.99 -2.66
N SER A 83 -0.89 -19.04 -1.87
CA SER A 83 -0.03 -17.86 -1.67
C SER A 83 0.62 -17.38 -2.97
N LEU A 84 0.87 -16.07 -3.12
CA LEU A 84 1.56 -15.46 -4.26
C LEU A 84 3.06 -15.31 -3.93
N ASP A 85 3.93 -15.81 -4.80
CA ASP A 85 5.37 -15.68 -4.60
C ASP A 85 5.92 -14.40 -5.23
N ILE A 86 6.79 -13.69 -4.51
CA ILE A 86 7.53 -12.53 -5.01
C ILE A 86 9.01 -12.90 -5.03
N VAL A 87 9.56 -13.02 -6.24
CA VAL A 87 10.89 -13.56 -6.53
C VAL A 87 11.86 -12.42 -6.84
N PHE A 88 12.73 -12.11 -5.88
CA PHE A 88 13.82 -11.16 -6.05
C PHE A 88 15.05 -11.83 -6.67
N GLY A 89 15.67 -11.15 -7.63
CA GLY A 89 16.80 -11.68 -8.40
C GLY A 89 16.37 -12.61 -9.54
N SER A 90 15.17 -12.42 -10.08
CA SER A 90 14.76 -13.03 -11.34
C SER A 90 15.58 -12.50 -12.52
N THR A 91 15.53 -13.20 -13.65
CA THR A 91 16.16 -12.78 -14.91
C THR A 91 15.28 -11.85 -15.74
N THR A 92 13.98 -11.83 -15.45
CA THR A 92 12.92 -11.11 -16.15
C THR A 92 12.12 -10.24 -15.18
N GLY A 93 11.45 -9.22 -15.71
CA GLY A 93 10.65 -8.28 -14.94
C GLY A 93 11.27 -6.89 -14.75
N PRO A 94 10.69 -6.05 -13.88
CA PRO A 94 9.62 -6.40 -12.93
C PRO A 94 8.30 -6.73 -13.62
N ASN A 95 7.61 -7.81 -13.26
CA ASN A 95 6.26 -8.11 -13.76
C ASN A 95 5.58 -9.21 -12.94
N PHE A 96 4.25 -9.23 -12.94
CA PHE A 96 3.49 -10.41 -12.59
C PHE A 96 3.45 -11.42 -13.77
N ASN A 97 3.95 -12.63 -13.54
CA ASN A 97 3.88 -13.74 -14.47
C ASN A 97 2.62 -14.57 -14.15
N SER A 98 1.57 -14.43 -14.97
CA SER A 98 0.30 -15.12 -14.75
C SER A 98 0.35 -16.64 -14.98
N THR A 99 1.36 -17.14 -15.70
CA THR A 99 1.52 -18.58 -15.97
C THR A 99 2.15 -19.28 -14.77
N GLN A 100 3.20 -18.69 -14.20
CA GLN A 100 3.88 -19.22 -13.00
C GLN A 100 3.22 -18.77 -11.70
N ARG A 101 2.39 -17.72 -11.76
CA ARG A 101 1.73 -17.08 -10.62
C ARG A 101 2.75 -16.57 -9.60
N GLU A 102 3.71 -15.79 -10.10
CA GLU A 102 4.75 -15.15 -9.31
C GLU A 102 4.99 -13.72 -9.80
N ILE A 103 5.47 -12.85 -8.91
CA ILE A 103 5.98 -11.53 -9.26
C ILE A 103 7.50 -11.64 -9.35
N GLU A 104 8.05 -11.33 -10.51
CA GLU A 104 9.48 -11.41 -10.78
C GLU A 104 10.09 -10.03 -10.63
N ILE A 105 11.15 -9.86 -9.82
CA ILE A 105 11.85 -8.58 -9.61
C ILE A 105 13.36 -8.77 -9.77
N PRO A 106 13.97 -8.36 -10.91
CA PRO A 106 15.41 -8.43 -11.08
C PRO A 106 16.15 -7.52 -10.10
N TYR A 107 17.27 -7.98 -9.53
CA TYR A 107 18.12 -7.10 -8.72
C TYR A 107 18.62 -5.88 -9.49
N GLN A 108 18.85 -6.05 -10.80
CA GLN A 108 19.25 -4.95 -11.69
C GLN A 108 18.22 -3.80 -11.67
N TYR A 109 16.92 -4.11 -11.63
CA TYR A 109 15.87 -3.10 -11.56
C TYR A 109 16.03 -2.21 -10.32
N ILE A 110 16.26 -2.82 -9.15
CA ILE A 110 16.45 -2.10 -7.88
C ILE A 110 17.71 -1.23 -7.92
N THR A 111 18.82 -1.74 -8.48
CA THR A 111 20.04 -0.94 -8.65
C THR A 111 19.83 0.24 -9.59
N HIS A 112 19.00 0.08 -10.62
CA HIS A 112 18.68 1.17 -11.54
C HIS A 112 17.75 2.22 -10.91
N LEU A 113 16.78 1.80 -10.10
CA LEU A 113 15.99 2.75 -9.30
C LEU A 113 16.92 3.61 -8.44
N LEU A 114 17.83 2.97 -7.69
CA LEU A 114 18.81 3.68 -6.87
C LEU A 114 19.69 4.63 -7.69
N GLN A 115 20.20 4.17 -8.83
CA GLN A 115 21.05 4.98 -9.70
C GLN A 115 20.28 6.20 -10.21
N HIS A 116 19.08 6.01 -10.78
CA HIS A 116 18.30 7.14 -11.31
C HIS A 116 17.92 8.13 -10.21
N ILE A 117 17.51 7.64 -9.04
CA ILE A 117 17.21 8.49 -7.87
C ILE A 117 18.44 9.30 -7.46
N SER A 118 19.62 8.68 -7.50
CA SER A 118 20.90 9.36 -7.23
C SER A 118 21.17 10.46 -8.27
N ASP A 119 20.96 10.16 -9.55
CA ASP A 119 21.23 11.06 -10.66
C ASP A 119 20.31 12.30 -10.68
N THR A 120 19.12 12.21 -10.07
CA THR A 120 18.22 13.38 -9.95
C THR A 120 18.82 14.52 -9.12
N GLY A 121 19.76 14.23 -8.21
CA GLY A 121 20.31 15.20 -7.26
C GLY A 121 19.31 15.71 -6.20
N LEU A 122 18.05 15.25 -6.21
CA LEU A 122 17.00 15.72 -5.29
C LEU A 122 17.15 15.16 -3.86
N TYR A 123 17.91 14.08 -3.70
CA TYR A 123 18.07 13.33 -2.46
C TYR A 123 19.54 13.35 -2.02
N PRO A 124 19.98 14.37 -1.24
CA PRO A 124 21.40 14.61 -0.99
C PRO A 124 22.06 13.52 -0.15
N THR A 125 21.33 12.91 0.79
CA THR A 125 21.89 11.87 1.66
C THR A 125 21.64 10.47 1.12
N GLN A 126 22.52 9.52 1.47
CA GLN A 126 22.34 8.11 1.11
C GLN A 126 21.03 7.53 1.65
N GLN A 127 20.68 7.87 2.89
CA GLN A 127 19.44 7.42 3.51
C GLN A 127 18.20 7.89 2.75
N GLN A 128 18.16 9.14 2.30
CA GLN A 128 17.05 9.66 1.48
C GLN A 128 16.94 8.94 0.14
N ARG A 129 18.08 8.60 -0.49
CA ARG A 129 18.08 7.83 -1.74
C ARG A 129 17.58 6.42 -1.55
N TYR A 130 17.97 5.76 -0.46
CA TYR A 130 17.47 4.42 -0.12
C TYR A 130 15.97 4.45 0.18
N GLN A 131 15.49 5.44 0.94
CA GLN A 131 14.06 5.60 1.19
C GLN A 131 13.28 5.81 -0.11
N ALA A 132 13.72 6.73 -0.98
CA ALA A 132 13.05 6.97 -2.26
C ALA A 132 13.09 5.73 -3.16
N THR A 133 14.15 4.93 -3.09
CA THR A 133 14.28 3.67 -3.85
C THR A 133 13.29 2.63 -3.34
N THR A 134 13.16 2.49 -2.02
CA THR A 134 12.20 1.56 -1.42
C THR A 134 10.76 2.03 -1.61
N ASP A 135 10.50 3.34 -1.64
CA ASP A 135 9.18 3.91 -1.93
C ASP A 135 8.77 3.64 -3.38
N ALA A 136 9.69 3.82 -4.33
CA ALA A 136 9.46 3.48 -5.73
C ALA A 136 9.24 1.98 -5.91
N LEU A 137 10.07 1.14 -5.26
CA LEU A 137 9.94 -0.31 -5.31
C LEU A 137 8.62 -0.80 -4.69
N LEU A 138 8.15 -0.19 -3.59
CA LEU A 138 6.86 -0.53 -2.98
C LEU A 138 5.71 -0.27 -3.97
N VAL A 139 5.73 0.87 -4.67
CA VAL A 139 4.72 1.17 -5.71
C VAL A 139 4.75 0.13 -6.82
N THR A 140 5.94 -0.25 -7.31
CA THR A 140 6.09 -1.32 -8.32
C THR A 140 5.53 -2.65 -7.82
N LEU A 141 5.89 -3.06 -6.61
CA LEU A 141 5.41 -4.32 -6.03
C LEU A 141 3.89 -4.33 -5.87
N LEU A 142 3.30 -3.25 -5.36
CA LEU A 142 1.84 -3.13 -5.24
C LEU A 142 1.15 -3.09 -6.61
N HIS A 143 1.80 -2.54 -7.64
CA HIS A 143 1.28 -2.55 -9.00
C HIS A 143 1.20 -3.98 -9.54
N GLU A 144 2.27 -4.75 -9.43
CA GLU A 144 2.27 -6.17 -9.85
C GLU A 144 1.32 -7.03 -9.00
N ILE A 145 1.17 -6.74 -7.70
CA ILE A 145 0.15 -7.35 -6.84
C ILE A 145 -1.25 -7.02 -7.36
N GLY A 146 -1.48 -5.79 -7.84
CA GLY A 146 -2.76 -5.38 -8.42
C GLY A 146 -3.12 -6.18 -9.68
N HIS A 147 -2.15 -6.45 -10.56
CA HIS A 147 -2.34 -7.37 -11.68
C HIS A 147 -2.79 -8.76 -11.21
N ALA A 148 -2.09 -9.34 -10.23
CA ALA A 148 -2.42 -10.65 -9.69
C ALA A 148 -3.81 -10.67 -9.02
N PHE A 149 -4.12 -9.63 -8.23
CA PHE A 149 -5.37 -9.52 -7.48
C PHE A 149 -6.59 -9.41 -8.41
N ILE A 150 -6.52 -8.57 -9.44
CA ILE A 150 -7.58 -8.43 -10.44
C ILE A 150 -7.83 -9.77 -11.16
N LEU A 151 -6.75 -10.45 -11.55
CA LEU A 151 -6.86 -11.74 -12.25
C LEU A 151 -7.52 -12.80 -11.35
N GLU A 152 -7.05 -12.95 -10.12
CA GLU A 152 -7.56 -13.99 -9.21
C GLU A 152 -9.01 -13.75 -8.78
N ARG A 153 -9.40 -12.48 -8.62
CA ARG A 153 -10.78 -12.11 -8.25
C ARG A 153 -11.70 -11.96 -9.45
N ALA A 154 -11.20 -12.21 -10.67
CA ALA A 154 -11.93 -12.01 -11.92
C ALA A 154 -12.62 -10.63 -11.98
N ILE A 155 -11.94 -9.59 -11.47
CA ILE A 155 -12.50 -8.23 -11.40
C ILE A 155 -12.63 -7.70 -12.83
N PRO A 156 -13.83 -7.30 -13.27
CA PRO A 156 -14.01 -6.75 -14.61
C PRO A 156 -13.24 -5.44 -14.77
N VAL A 157 -12.33 -5.41 -15.74
CA VAL A 157 -11.60 -4.19 -16.13
C VAL A 157 -12.20 -3.67 -17.43
N LEU A 158 -12.81 -2.48 -17.36
CA LEU A 158 -13.29 -1.77 -18.54
C LEU A 158 -12.28 -0.66 -18.89
N GLY A 159 -11.73 -0.70 -20.11
CA GLY A 159 -10.73 0.28 -20.56
C GLY A 159 -9.30 -0.17 -20.27
N ASN A 160 -8.48 0.75 -19.75
CA ASN A 160 -7.06 0.49 -19.52
C ASN A 160 -6.83 -0.18 -18.15
N SER A 161 -6.22 -1.38 -18.15
CA SER A 161 -5.87 -2.14 -16.94
C SER A 161 -4.90 -1.39 -16.04
N GLU A 162 -3.93 -0.69 -16.62
CA GLU A 162 -2.91 0.05 -15.89
C GLU A 162 -3.52 1.16 -15.02
N ASN A 163 -4.52 1.88 -15.54
CA ASN A 163 -5.24 2.89 -14.77
C ASN A 163 -5.99 2.27 -13.58
N THR A 164 -6.54 1.07 -13.78
CA THR A 164 -7.27 0.36 -12.73
C THR A 164 -6.30 -0.07 -11.63
N ILE A 165 -5.12 -0.54 -11.99
CA ILE A 165 -4.09 -0.95 -11.05
C ILE A 165 -3.48 0.25 -10.32
N ASP A 166 -3.22 1.36 -11.00
CA ASP A 166 -2.76 2.59 -10.34
C ASP A 166 -3.77 3.08 -9.29
N ASN A 167 -5.08 2.93 -9.57
CA ASN A 167 -6.11 3.23 -8.59
C ASN A 167 -6.01 2.30 -7.37
N PHE A 168 -5.85 0.99 -7.60
CA PHE A 168 -5.65 0.00 -6.54
C PHE A 168 -4.47 0.38 -5.64
N VAL A 169 -3.30 0.64 -6.24
CA VAL A 169 -2.08 1.03 -5.52
C VAL A 169 -2.29 2.31 -4.74
N THR A 170 -2.87 3.33 -5.38
CA THR A 170 -3.11 4.64 -4.75
C THR A 170 -4.04 4.52 -3.56
N ILE A 171 -5.15 3.78 -3.67
CA ILE A 171 -6.10 3.58 -2.57
C ILE A 171 -5.45 2.83 -1.39
N LEU A 172 -4.70 1.76 -1.66
CA LEU A 172 -3.98 1.03 -0.61
C LEU A 172 -2.97 1.91 0.14
N LEU A 173 -2.18 2.68 -0.60
CA LEU A 173 -1.19 3.57 0.01
C LEU A 173 -1.87 4.65 0.86
N LEU A 174 -2.93 5.28 0.35
CA LEU A 174 -3.64 6.33 1.07
C LEU A 174 -4.31 5.84 2.36
N ASN A 175 -4.79 4.59 2.38
CA ASN A 175 -5.59 4.07 3.48
C ASN A 175 -4.75 3.32 4.54
N ASP A 176 -3.72 2.60 4.11
CA ASP A 176 -3.12 1.54 4.93
C ASP A 176 -1.60 1.69 5.11
N VAL A 177 -0.96 2.70 4.50
CA VAL A 177 0.49 2.90 4.57
C VAL A 177 0.83 4.30 5.05
N ASP A 178 1.66 4.37 6.10
CA ASP A 178 2.19 5.64 6.59
C ASP A 178 2.92 6.41 5.49
N ARG A 179 2.62 7.71 5.37
CA ARG A 179 3.14 8.58 4.29
C ARG A 179 2.78 8.07 2.88
N GLY A 180 1.76 7.23 2.72
CA GLY A 180 1.39 6.67 1.43
C GLY A 180 1.04 7.71 0.36
N ASP A 181 0.52 8.86 0.78
CA ASP A 181 0.30 10.02 -0.09
C ASP A 181 1.61 10.61 -0.64
N GLU A 182 2.63 10.78 0.19
CA GLU A 182 3.97 11.20 -0.26
C GLU A 182 4.64 10.15 -1.15
N ILE A 183 4.51 8.86 -0.79
CA ILE A 183 5.06 7.73 -1.57
C ILE A 183 4.47 7.76 -2.99
N VAL A 184 3.14 7.79 -3.12
CA VAL A 184 2.49 7.70 -4.44
C VAL A 184 2.74 8.94 -5.30
N ILE A 185 2.80 10.15 -4.70
CA ILE A 185 3.14 11.39 -5.44
C ILE A 185 4.59 11.33 -5.94
N ASN A 186 5.55 11.02 -5.06
CA ASN A 186 6.97 11.09 -5.39
C ASN A 186 7.37 9.98 -6.37
N SER A 187 6.87 8.75 -6.16
CA SER A 187 7.08 7.64 -7.09
C SER A 187 6.36 7.87 -8.41
N GLY A 188 5.13 8.41 -8.39
CA GLY A 188 4.42 8.80 -9.61
C GLY A 188 5.18 9.84 -10.42
N ARG A 189 5.70 10.88 -9.76
CA ARG A 189 6.58 11.86 -10.42
C ARG A 189 7.80 11.17 -11.04
N PHE A 190 8.50 10.34 -10.26
CA PHE A 190 9.66 9.58 -10.71
C PHE A 190 9.34 8.78 -11.99
N PHE A 191 8.33 7.92 -11.97
CA PHE A 191 7.97 7.08 -13.11
C PHE A 191 7.53 7.90 -14.33
N SER A 192 6.84 9.02 -14.11
CA SER A 192 6.43 9.91 -15.21
C SER A 192 7.60 10.62 -15.90
N THR A 193 8.65 10.97 -15.15
CA THR A 193 9.86 11.58 -15.71
C THR A 193 10.82 10.55 -16.28
N TYR A 194 10.80 9.35 -15.72
CA TYR A 194 11.67 8.26 -16.09
C TYR A 194 11.36 7.71 -17.49
N GLU A 195 10.08 7.62 -17.87
CA GLU A 195 9.66 7.38 -19.26
C GLU A 195 10.26 8.39 -20.25
N GLN A 196 10.32 9.66 -19.85
CA GLN A 196 10.74 10.75 -20.73
C GLN A 196 12.27 10.81 -20.90
N SER A 197 13.05 10.09 -20.09
CA SER A 197 14.46 10.40 -19.88
C SER A 197 15.45 9.82 -20.91
N ASN A 198 15.01 9.23 -22.04
CA ASN A 198 15.87 8.62 -23.09
C ASN A 198 17.06 7.79 -22.55
N SER A 199 16.89 7.17 -21.38
CA SER A 199 17.95 6.39 -20.75
C SER A 199 18.13 5.06 -21.50
N THR A 200 19.21 4.33 -21.26
CA THR A 200 19.36 2.92 -21.74
C THR A 200 18.26 1.98 -21.24
N LEU A 201 17.35 2.49 -20.40
CA LEU A 201 16.20 1.80 -19.85
C LEU A 201 14.90 2.20 -20.55
N SER A 202 14.87 3.27 -21.34
CA SER A 202 13.74 3.53 -22.25
C SER A 202 13.63 2.49 -23.36
N THR A 203 14.67 1.68 -23.60
CA THR A 203 14.64 0.50 -24.49
C THR A 203 14.20 -0.78 -23.77
N ASN A 204 14.02 -0.75 -22.44
CA ASN A 204 13.44 -1.86 -21.71
C ASN A 204 11.94 -1.92 -22.03
N SER A 205 11.50 -3.06 -22.58
CA SER A 205 10.10 -3.28 -22.94
C SER A 205 9.13 -3.10 -21.77
N PHE A 206 9.57 -3.37 -20.53
CA PHE A 206 8.78 -3.09 -19.33
C PHE A 206 8.51 -1.60 -19.15
N ILE A 207 9.53 -0.74 -19.26
CA ILE A 207 9.37 0.71 -19.05
C ILE A 207 8.47 1.31 -20.13
N GLN A 208 8.52 0.77 -21.35
CA GLN A 208 7.62 1.18 -22.43
C GLN A 208 6.18 0.69 -22.23
N GLN A 209 5.97 -0.45 -21.56
CA GLN A 209 4.63 -1.02 -21.34
C GLN A 209 3.97 -0.52 -20.04
N HIS A 210 4.75 -0.30 -18.99
CA HIS A 210 4.30 0.08 -17.64
C HIS A 210 4.69 1.51 -17.25
N GLY A 211 5.26 2.27 -18.17
CA GLY A 211 5.58 3.66 -17.95
C GLY A 211 4.35 4.49 -17.57
N LEU A 212 4.52 5.32 -16.54
CA LEU A 212 3.44 6.15 -16.02
C LEU A 212 3.33 7.43 -16.85
N ASN A 213 2.53 7.39 -17.91
CA ASN A 213 2.30 8.58 -18.73
C ASN A 213 1.70 9.74 -17.92
N GLN A 214 1.78 10.95 -18.48
CA GLN A 214 1.32 12.17 -17.80
C GLN A 214 -0.16 12.09 -17.38
N GLN A 215 -1.04 11.46 -18.18
CA GLN A 215 -2.46 11.36 -17.85
C GLN A 215 -2.70 10.47 -16.63
N ARG A 216 -2.04 9.32 -16.56
CA ARG A 216 -2.07 8.41 -15.41
C ARG A 216 -1.56 9.12 -14.14
N TYR A 217 -0.45 9.84 -14.26
CA TYR A 217 0.07 10.60 -13.13
C TYR A 217 -0.89 11.71 -12.65
N GLN A 218 -1.53 12.45 -13.57
CA GLN A 218 -2.55 13.45 -13.19
C GLN A 218 -3.75 12.79 -12.49
N HIS A 219 -4.14 11.59 -12.89
CA HIS A 219 -5.21 10.83 -12.24
C HIS A 219 -4.84 10.44 -10.80
N ILE A 220 -3.62 9.96 -10.58
CA ILE A 220 -3.07 9.69 -9.22
C ILE A 220 -3.11 10.97 -8.37
N LEU A 221 -2.65 12.11 -8.90
CA LEU A 221 -2.71 13.39 -8.18
C LEU A 221 -4.14 13.79 -7.82
N CYS A 222 -5.12 13.48 -8.67
CA CYS A 222 -6.53 13.70 -8.34
C CYS A 222 -7.00 12.83 -7.18
N LEU A 223 -6.62 11.56 -7.14
CA LEU A 223 -6.98 10.66 -6.02
C LEU A 223 -6.36 11.15 -4.71
N VAL A 224 -5.09 11.55 -4.72
CA VAL A 224 -4.40 12.14 -3.56
C VAL A 224 -5.09 13.44 -3.12
N TYR A 225 -5.42 14.35 -4.05
CA TYR A 225 -6.13 15.56 -3.68
C TYR A 225 -7.48 15.25 -3.04
N GLY A 226 -8.24 14.33 -3.64
CA GLY A 226 -9.57 13.99 -3.17
C GLY A 226 -9.59 13.30 -1.80
N SER A 227 -8.52 12.57 -1.43
CA SER A 227 -8.39 11.94 -0.12
C SER A 227 -8.16 12.94 1.01
N ASN A 228 -7.40 14.00 0.75
CA ASN A 228 -7.18 15.07 1.72
C ASN A 228 -7.06 16.45 1.06
N PRO A 229 -8.19 17.07 0.66
CA PRO A 229 -8.20 18.37 -0.01
C PRO A 229 -7.56 19.49 0.83
N ALA A 230 -7.67 19.38 2.17
CA ALA A 230 -7.12 20.35 3.10
C ALA A 230 -5.59 20.33 3.14
N ARG A 231 -4.97 19.15 3.05
CA ARG A 231 -3.50 18.99 2.94
C ARG A 231 -2.98 19.45 1.57
N TYR A 232 -3.75 19.20 0.51
CA TYR A 232 -3.31 19.38 -0.89
C TYR A 232 -3.93 20.59 -1.61
N GLN A 233 -4.32 21.64 -0.88
CA GLN A 233 -4.97 22.84 -1.44
C GLN A 233 -4.21 23.48 -2.61
N ARG A 234 -2.87 23.41 -2.56
CA ARG A 234 -1.96 24.02 -3.54
C ARG A 234 -1.52 23.09 -4.68
N LEU A 235 -2.01 21.84 -4.70
CA LEU A 235 -1.55 20.84 -5.67
C LEU A 235 -1.73 21.28 -7.13
N PHE A 236 -2.77 22.07 -7.39
CA PHE A 236 -3.14 22.58 -8.71
C PHE A 236 -2.94 24.11 -8.84
N ASP A 237 -2.01 24.69 -8.08
CA ASP A 237 -1.79 26.15 -8.08
C ASP A 237 -1.34 26.72 -9.43
N THR A 238 -0.78 25.88 -10.30
CA THR A 238 -0.40 26.25 -11.66
C THR A 238 -1.60 26.47 -12.59
N LEU A 239 -2.79 25.97 -12.22
CA LEU A 239 -4.00 26.16 -13.01
C LEU A 239 -4.68 27.52 -12.71
N PRO A 240 -5.28 28.18 -13.73
CA PRO A 240 -6.15 29.34 -13.53
C PRO A 240 -7.29 29.04 -12.53
N SER A 241 -7.74 30.06 -11.79
CA SER A 241 -8.68 29.90 -10.67
C SER A 241 -9.94 29.09 -11.01
N ALA A 242 -10.61 29.39 -12.12
CA ALA A 242 -11.81 28.68 -12.54
C ALA A 242 -11.54 27.20 -12.86
N GLN A 243 -10.45 26.92 -13.59
CA GLN A 243 -10.03 25.56 -13.94
C GLN A 243 -9.60 24.78 -12.69
N ARG A 244 -8.85 25.42 -11.79
CA ARG A 244 -8.43 24.84 -10.52
C ARG A 244 -9.63 24.40 -9.69
N GLN A 245 -10.63 25.27 -9.51
CA GLN A 245 -11.83 24.93 -8.75
C GLN A 245 -12.61 23.77 -9.39
N GLN A 246 -12.70 23.73 -10.72
CA GLN A 246 -13.32 22.62 -11.43
C GLN A 246 -12.53 21.31 -11.23
N GLN A 247 -11.20 21.35 -11.42
CA GLN A 247 -10.31 20.22 -11.22
C GLN A 247 -10.45 19.66 -9.79
N GLN A 248 -10.40 20.53 -8.78
CA GLN A 248 -10.53 20.15 -7.38
C GLN A 248 -11.86 19.44 -7.08
N ARG A 249 -12.99 19.99 -7.56
CA ARG A 249 -14.30 19.33 -7.42
C ARG A 249 -14.35 17.97 -8.11
N GLN A 250 -13.79 17.89 -9.32
CA GLN A 250 -13.71 16.63 -10.07
C GLN A 250 -12.85 15.61 -9.33
N CYS A 251 -11.67 16.00 -8.85
CA CYS A 251 -10.78 15.12 -8.10
C CYS A 251 -11.45 14.58 -6.82
N SER A 252 -12.18 15.41 -6.07
CA SER A 252 -12.96 14.95 -4.91
C SER A 252 -14.03 13.91 -5.28
N ALA A 253 -14.76 14.13 -6.37
CA ALA A 253 -15.76 13.18 -6.86
C ALA A 253 -15.10 11.88 -7.36
N THR A 254 -14.00 11.99 -8.11
CA THR A 254 -13.21 10.84 -8.60
C THR A 254 -12.70 10.01 -7.43
N PHE A 255 -12.09 10.63 -6.41
CA PHE A 255 -11.63 9.91 -5.23
C PHE A 255 -12.78 9.17 -4.53
N SER A 256 -13.92 9.84 -4.28
CA SER A 256 -15.06 9.20 -3.63
C SER A 256 -15.52 7.93 -4.36
N THR A 257 -15.70 8.01 -5.68
CA THR A 257 -16.14 6.87 -6.50
C THR A 257 -15.09 5.76 -6.56
N THR A 258 -13.83 6.12 -6.81
CA THR A 258 -12.73 5.15 -6.91
C THR A 258 -12.46 4.46 -5.57
N HIS A 259 -12.46 5.21 -4.47
CA HIS A 259 -12.28 4.68 -3.13
C HIS A 259 -13.40 3.71 -2.75
N GLN A 260 -14.67 4.08 -2.95
CA GLN A 260 -15.80 3.19 -2.69
C GLN A 260 -15.75 1.91 -3.53
N GLY A 261 -15.39 2.04 -4.82
CA GLY A 261 -15.25 0.90 -5.71
C GLY A 261 -14.17 -0.08 -5.25
N TRP A 262 -13.02 0.42 -4.79
CA TRP A 262 -11.96 -0.45 -4.27
C TRP A 262 -12.25 -1.01 -2.89
N LEU A 263 -12.87 -0.26 -1.98
CA LEU A 263 -13.28 -0.78 -0.67
C LEU A 263 -14.19 -2.01 -0.81
N TYR A 264 -15.08 -2.04 -1.82
CA TYR A 264 -15.90 -3.22 -2.09
C TYR A 264 -15.10 -4.52 -2.26
N TYR A 265 -13.93 -4.44 -2.92
CA TYR A 265 -13.05 -5.60 -3.17
C TYR A 265 -12.01 -5.82 -2.07
N LEU A 266 -11.67 -4.78 -1.29
CA LEU A 266 -10.60 -4.81 -0.29
C LEU A 266 -11.10 -5.04 1.15
N ASP A 267 -12.39 -4.78 1.43
CA ASP A 267 -12.96 -5.02 2.75
C ASP A 267 -13.38 -6.48 2.90
N ARG A 268 -12.90 -7.13 3.97
CA ARG A 268 -13.16 -8.54 4.29
C ARG A 268 -14.63 -8.92 4.51
N ASN A 269 -15.54 -7.94 4.58
CA ASN A 269 -16.95 -8.17 4.88
C ASN A 269 -17.79 -8.51 3.66
N THR A 270 -17.22 -8.53 2.46
CA THR A 270 -17.87 -9.06 1.25
C THR A 270 -17.53 -10.56 1.11
N GLU A 271 -17.99 -11.36 2.08
CA GLU A 271 -18.01 -12.83 1.92
C GLU A 271 -18.96 -13.19 0.77
N TYR A 272 -18.43 -13.81 -0.27
CA TYR A 272 -19.17 -14.62 -1.23
C TYR A 272 -18.42 -15.94 -1.46
#